data_AF-A0A966GA96-F1
#
_entry.id   AF-A0A966GA96-F1
#
_cell.length_a   1.000
_cell.length_b   1.000
_cell.length_c   1.000
_cell.angle_alpha   90.00
_cell.angle_beta   90.00
_cell.angle_gamma   90.00
#
_symmetry.space_group_name_H-M   'P 1'
#
loop_
_entity.id
_entity.type
_entity.pdbx_description
1 polymer ?
#
loop_
_entity_poly.entity_id
_entity_poly.type
_entity_poly.pdbx_seq_one_letter_code
_entity_poly.pdbx_strand_id
1 'polypeptide(L)'
;MSIYLIINLLLIILTLRTISWHLQCWQIREYRFDRLKAWLNTQDGKQFFIPWVSAGIWPRPKLSFRVLLISVFAILLWMGALIAVMIYPLMLAVECSIQYKMDPVGGFQFCSAQWFNKSWVETLALLFAERLIWLFVGLSVLISNVPVRLKKLHLFYQAGKVIKNADQNITRIGITGSYGKSSTKELLVHLLKSEFGKDAVLYNPANENTEVAIARLILSNQAFFKSSLKPKFLVIETGAYKKGEIGTVAKMIQPQYSILTGLNQQHVELFGSIEKTREAKFELAEGTSKTVFFNSDNAYLKAIFNDQKITATNVPISFKAAQNLKASAHKTDFEEYGQRFTLPWPGEFFVHNTLLALELCREIGISPANLVLHLEHLPPLDRALSLTEKPQGYTLLRDTYSANPDGVLSAIDHLKNFPGQKIFVSIPLRELGGHAETVHEQIFEKLAKLEVEVFWEKSDFAELGKKVLGENFHRLDNNFELFEAKIKSLKAGDVVLLESKLSQKVLNRFK
;
A
#
# COMPACT_ATOMS: atom_id res chain seq x y z
N MET A 1 -39.59 24.22 23.82
CA MET A 1 -38.25 23.63 24.03
C MET A 1 -37.32 24.77 24.43
N SER A 2 -36.75 24.76 25.63
CA SER A 2 -35.93 25.89 26.11
C SER A 2 -34.73 26.10 25.16
N ILE A 3 -34.36 27.35 24.87
CA ILE A 3 -33.18 27.73 24.06
C ILE A 3 -31.92 26.96 24.52
N TYR A 4 -31.86 26.69 25.83
CA TYR A 4 -30.84 25.85 26.47
C TYR A 4 -30.76 24.43 25.91
N LEU A 5 -31.88 23.77 25.65
CA LEU A 5 -31.90 22.41 25.09
C LEU A 5 -31.37 22.39 23.66
N ILE A 6 -31.69 23.41 22.86
CA ILE A 6 -31.20 23.57 21.49
C ILE A 6 -29.68 23.80 21.50
N ILE A 7 -29.17 24.67 22.36
CA ILE A 7 -27.73 24.93 22.50
C ILE A 7 -26.97 23.67 22.94
N ASN A 8 -27.50 22.89 23.89
CA ASN A 8 -26.86 21.64 24.31
C ASN A 8 -26.87 20.58 23.21
N LEU A 9 -27.96 20.44 22.46
CA LEU A 9 -28.02 19.53 21.32
C LEU A 9 -26.98 19.90 20.26
N LEU A 10 -26.82 21.19 19.98
CA LEU A 10 -25.79 21.70 19.06
C LEU A 10 -24.38 21.40 19.58
N LEU A 11 -24.10 21.59 20.88
CA LEU A 11 -22.80 21.27 21.48
C LEU A 11 -22.46 19.77 21.40
N ILE A 12 -23.45 18.88 21.57
CA ILE A 12 -23.27 17.43 21.41
C ILE A 12 -22.92 17.10 19.96
N ILE A 13 -23.66 17.66 18.99
CA ILE A 13 -23.42 17.44 17.56
C ILE A 13 -22.01 17.93 17.19
N LEU A 14 -21.60 19.11 17.68
CA LEU A 14 -20.26 19.65 17.47
C LEU A 14 -19.18 18.76 18.08
N THR A 15 -19.37 18.30 19.32
CA THR A 15 -18.43 17.41 20.01
C THR A 15 -18.26 16.08 19.28
N LEU A 16 -19.36 15.44 18.87
CA LEU A 16 -19.33 14.18 18.11
C LEU A 16 -18.64 14.36 16.75
N ARG A 17 -18.91 15.48 16.06
CA ARG A 17 -18.23 15.84 14.81
C ARG A 17 -16.73 16.00 15.02
N THR A 18 -16.31 16.70 16.08
CA THR A 18 -14.91 16.95 16.42
C THR A 18 -14.18 15.65 16.79
N ILE A 19 -14.79 14.78 17.60
CA ILE A 19 -14.25 13.44 17.91
C ILE A 19 -14.10 12.61 16.64
N SER A 20 -15.13 12.57 15.80
CA SER A 20 -15.12 11.80 14.55
C SER A 20 -14.03 12.29 13.60
N TRP A 21 -13.88 13.60 13.47
CA TRP A 21 -12.82 14.22 12.67
C TRP A 21 -11.42 13.86 13.19
N HIS A 22 -11.20 13.91 14.51
CA HIS A 22 -9.92 13.53 15.10
C HIS A 22 -9.64 12.02 14.97
N LEU A 23 -10.65 11.16 15.13
CA LEU A 23 -10.53 9.73 14.90
C LEU A 23 -10.23 9.42 13.43
N GLN A 24 -10.89 10.08 12.50
CA GLN A 24 -10.59 10.00 11.07
C GLN A 24 -9.16 10.46 10.78
N CYS A 25 -8.72 11.54 11.44
CA CYS A 25 -7.34 12.00 11.40
C CYS A 25 -6.38 10.96 11.94
N TRP A 26 -6.70 10.14 12.94
CA TRP A 26 -5.84 9.02 13.33
C TRP A 26 -5.93 7.86 12.34
N GLN A 27 -7.13 7.53 11.86
CA GLN A 27 -7.42 6.41 10.96
C GLN A 27 -6.73 6.55 9.60
N ILE A 28 -6.78 7.73 8.97
CA ILE A 28 -6.08 8.02 7.70
C ILE A 28 -4.56 7.79 7.84
N ARG A 29 -4.04 7.94 9.06
CA ARG A 29 -2.62 7.70 9.37
C ARG A 29 -2.43 6.37 10.09
N GLU A 30 -3.35 5.43 9.93
CA GLU A 30 -3.29 4.05 10.45
C GLU A 30 -3.04 3.98 11.97
N TYR A 31 -3.55 4.95 12.72
CA TYR A 31 -3.36 5.08 14.16
C TYR A 31 -1.88 5.21 14.59
N ARG A 32 -1.02 5.67 13.68
CA ARG A 32 0.43 5.82 13.89
C ARG A 32 0.80 7.24 14.30
N PHE A 33 1.45 7.35 15.46
CA PHE A 33 1.91 8.65 15.97
C PHE A 33 2.99 9.29 15.08
N ASP A 34 3.89 8.50 14.49
CA ASP A 34 4.93 9.00 13.58
C ASP A 34 4.34 9.69 12.33
N ARG A 35 3.32 9.08 11.72
CA ARG A 35 2.62 9.66 10.56
C ARG A 35 1.80 10.87 10.94
N LEU A 36 1.17 10.86 12.12
CA LEU A 36 0.48 12.04 12.65
C LEU A 36 1.48 13.19 12.87
N LYS A 37 2.62 12.93 13.49
CA LYS A 37 3.68 13.92 13.72
C LYS A 37 4.22 14.49 12.40
N ALA A 38 4.50 13.65 11.42
CA ALA A 38 4.93 14.09 10.10
C ALA A 38 3.87 14.98 9.42
N TRP A 39 2.60 14.59 9.52
CA TRP A 39 1.50 15.40 8.99
C TRP A 39 1.36 16.75 9.71
N LEU A 40 1.48 16.80 11.04
CA LEU A 40 1.42 18.07 11.81
C LEU A 40 2.49 19.08 11.37
N ASN A 41 3.58 18.62 10.73
CA ASN A 41 4.62 19.48 10.18
C ASN A 41 4.29 20.04 8.77
N THR A 42 3.27 19.52 8.08
CA THR A 42 2.80 20.01 6.76
C THR A 42 2.02 21.32 6.88
N GLN A 43 1.77 22.02 5.76
CA GLN A 43 0.94 23.24 5.79
C GLN A 43 -0.48 22.95 6.30
N ASP A 44 -1.12 21.86 5.85
CA ASP A 44 -2.43 21.42 6.33
C ASP A 44 -2.42 21.09 7.83
N GLY A 45 -1.35 20.43 8.30
CA GLY A 45 -1.18 20.07 9.72
C GLY A 45 -0.83 21.26 10.61
N LYS A 46 -0.20 22.30 10.06
CA LYS A 46 -0.03 23.57 10.77
C LYS A 46 -1.36 24.31 10.84
N GLN A 47 -2.16 24.29 9.77
CA GLN A 47 -3.51 24.86 9.74
C GLN A 47 -4.52 24.11 10.63
N PHE A 48 -4.25 22.84 10.95
CA PHE A 48 -4.96 22.10 12.00
C PHE A 48 -5.00 22.87 13.33
N PHE A 49 -3.93 23.60 13.62
CA PHE A 49 -3.78 24.50 14.75
C PHE A 49 -3.91 26.00 14.38
N ILE A 50 -4.40 26.39 13.18
CA ILE A 50 -4.62 27.80 12.79
C ILE A 50 -6.07 28.05 12.34
N PRO A 51 -7.03 27.85 13.25
CA PRO A 51 -7.85 28.98 13.72
C PRO A 51 -7.48 29.55 15.10
N TRP A 52 -6.30 29.21 15.67
CA TRP A 52 -6.10 29.20 17.13
C TRP A 52 -5.37 30.41 17.74
N VAL A 53 -5.02 31.46 16.98
CA VAL A 53 -4.28 32.62 17.53
C VAL A 53 -4.99 33.97 17.31
N SER A 54 -5.82 34.11 16.28
CA SER A 54 -6.37 35.41 15.89
C SER A 54 -7.65 35.84 16.60
N ALA A 55 -8.27 35.00 17.43
CA ALA A 55 -9.57 35.33 18.02
C ALA A 55 -9.49 36.24 19.26
N GLY A 56 -8.31 36.51 19.85
CA GLY A 56 -8.06 37.63 20.78
C GLY A 56 -8.98 37.82 21.99
N ILE A 57 -9.95 36.94 22.23
CA ILE A 57 -10.95 37.07 23.28
C ILE A 57 -10.52 36.09 24.37
N TRP A 58 -9.64 36.56 25.24
CA TRP A 58 -9.39 35.96 26.54
C TRP A 58 -10.31 36.65 27.53
N PRO A 59 -11.56 36.18 27.78
CA PRO A 59 -12.25 36.67 28.95
C PRO A 59 -11.41 36.20 30.14
N ARG A 60 -11.16 37.09 31.10
CA ARG A 60 -10.67 36.71 32.43
C ARG A 60 -11.91 36.46 33.31
N PRO A 61 -12.62 35.32 33.22
CA PRO A 61 -13.61 35.04 34.24
C PRO A 61 -12.84 34.74 35.54
N LYS A 62 -13.34 35.27 36.65
CA LYS A 62 -12.96 34.76 37.98
C LYS A 62 -13.58 33.36 38.14
N LEU A 63 -13.13 32.37 37.37
CA LEU A 63 -13.38 30.97 37.69
C LEU A 63 -12.60 30.68 38.98
N SER A 64 -13.28 30.17 40.00
CA SER A 64 -12.52 29.54 41.07
C SER A 64 -11.78 28.36 40.44
N PHE A 65 -10.49 28.24 40.72
CA PHE A 65 -9.64 27.15 40.24
C PHE A 65 -10.30 25.77 40.48
N ARG A 66 -11.07 25.64 41.57
CA ARG A 66 -11.83 24.45 41.93
C ARG A 66 -12.93 24.10 40.93
N VAL A 67 -13.71 25.07 40.44
CA VAL A 67 -14.78 24.81 39.45
C VAL A 67 -14.19 24.41 38.11
N LEU A 68 -13.10 25.07 37.68
CA LEU A 68 -12.36 24.67 36.48
C LEU A 68 -11.87 23.22 36.62
N LEU A 69 -11.28 22.88 37.77
CA LEU A 69 -10.74 21.55 38.04
C LEU A 69 -11.85 20.49 38.05
N ILE A 70 -12.99 20.77 38.68
CA ILE A 70 -14.13 19.83 38.78
C ILE A 70 -14.78 19.63 37.41
N SER A 71 -15.00 20.70 36.63
CA SER A 71 -15.57 20.58 35.27
C SER A 71 -14.62 19.83 34.33
N VAL A 72 -13.32 20.11 34.40
CA VAL A 72 -12.30 19.35 33.66
C VAL A 72 -12.30 17.89 34.11
N PHE A 73 -12.36 17.60 35.41
CA PHE A 73 -12.36 16.24 35.95
C PHE A 73 -13.64 15.45 35.61
N ALA A 74 -14.80 16.09 35.61
CA ALA A 74 -16.06 15.49 35.20
C ALA A 74 -16.07 15.17 33.69
N ILE A 75 -15.53 16.07 32.87
CA ILE A 75 -15.35 15.83 31.43
C ILE A 75 -14.31 14.73 31.19
N LEU A 76 -13.22 14.69 31.96
CA LEU A 76 -12.21 13.62 31.91
C LEU A 76 -12.81 12.24 32.23
N LEU A 77 -13.64 12.15 33.26
CA LEU A 77 -14.37 10.93 33.62
C LEU A 77 -15.37 10.54 32.54
N TRP A 78 -16.13 11.50 32.02
CA TRP A 78 -17.11 11.27 30.95
C TRP A 78 -16.45 10.82 29.65
N MET A 79 -15.37 11.47 29.24
CA MET A 79 -14.57 11.09 28.08
C MET A 79 -13.90 9.74 28.29
N GLY A 80 -13.37 9.45 29.49
CA GLY A 80 -12.81 8.14 29.84
C GLY A 80 -13.83 7.02 29.74
N ALA A 81 -15.06 7.24 30.23
CA ALA A 81 -16.16 6.29 30.11
C ALA A 81 -16.62 6.10 28.66
N LEU A 82 -16.74 7.19 27.89
CA LEU A 82 -17.15 7.15 26.49
C LEU A 82 -16.09 6.48 25.60
N ILE A 83 -14.81 6.76 25.87
CA ILE A 83 -13.67 6.05 25.30
C ILE A 83 -13.69 4.57 25.68
N ALA A 84 -13.95 4.22 26.94
CA ALA A 84 -14.06 2.82 27.35
C ALA A 84 -15.20 2.11 26.62
N VAL A 85 -16.37 2.75 26.48
CA VAL A 85 -17.52 2.21 25.74
C VAL A 85 -17.27 2.12 24.23
N MET A 86 -16.49 3.02 23.63
CA MET A 86 -16.14 2.97 22.20
C MET A 86 -14.98 2.01 21.91
N ILE A 87 -13.99 1.90 22.80
CA ILE A 87 -12.79 1.08 22.60
C ILE A 87 -13.03 -0.37 23.03
N TYR A 88 -13.82 -0.64 24.07
CA TYR A 88 -14.12 -2.00 24.52
C TYR A 88 -14.69 -2.91 23.40
N PRO A 89 -15.67 -2.47 22.59
CA PRO A 89 -16.11 -3.23 21.42
C PRO A 89 -15.06 -3.29 20.30
N LEU A 90 -14.22 -2.26 20.13
CA LEU A 90 -13.11 -2.28 19.17
C LEU A 90 -12.02 -3.31 19.56
N MET A 91 -11.87 -3.61 20.85
CA MET A 91 -10.98 -4.66 21.36
C MET A 91 -11.55 -6.07 21.12
N LEU A 92 -12.89 -6.20 21.14
CA LEU A 92 -13.61 -7.46 20.94
C LEU A 92 -13.84 -7.80 19.46
N ALA A 93 -14.16 -6.80 18.62
CA ALA A 93 -14.47 -6.99 17.20
C ALA A 93 -13.20 -6.93 16.34
N VAL A 94 -12.72 -8.09 15.93
CA VAL A 94 -11.75 -8.26 14.84
C VAL A 94 -12.45 -8.55 13.49
N GLU A 95 -13.77 -8.52 13.45
CA GLU A 95 -14.53 -8.70 12.22
C GLU A 95 -15.06 -7.36 11.71
N CYS A 96 -14.78 -7.11 10.45
CA CYS A 96 -15.09 -5.89 9.73
C CYS A 96 -16.60 -5.82 9.43
N SER A 97 -17.26 -4.73 9.85
CA SER A 97 -18.39 -4.02 9.23
C SER A 97 -19.25 -3.41 10.34
N ILE A 98 -18.92 -2.18 10.73
CA ILE A 98 -19.62 -1.48 11.80
C ILE A 98 -20.92 -0.88 11.24
N GLN A 99 -22.05 -1.59 11.40
CA GLN A 99 -23.35 -0.95 11.58
C GLN A 99 -23.67 -0.99 13.08
N TYR A 100 -23.44 0.13 13.78
CA TYR A 100 -23.82 0.25 15.19
C TYR A 100 -25.21 0.87 15.33
N LYS A 101 -26.11 0.19 16.03
CA LYS A 101 -27.18 0.83 16.81
C LYS A 101 -26.60 1.09 18.20
N MET A 102 -26.27 2.36 18.50
CA MET A 102 -26.00 2.77 19.88
C MET A 102 -27.29 2.66 20.68
N ASP A 103 -27.24 2.06 21.87
CA ASP A 103 -28.27 2.27 22.89
C ASP A 103 -27.94 3.58 23.64
N PRO A 104 -28.65 4.69 23.38
CA PRO A 104 -28.33 6.01 23.94
C PRO A 104 -28.74 6.15 25.41
N VAL A 105 -29.49 5.18 25.97
CA VAL A 105 -30.29 5.40 27.17
C VAL A 105 -29.45 5.50 28.44
N GLY A 106 -28.36 4.72 28.54
CA GLY A 106 -27.51 4.71 29.74
C GLY A 106 -26.67 5.97 29.93
N GLY A 107 -26.20 6.59 28.84
CA GLY A 107 -25.45 7.84 28.89
C GLY A 107 -26.35 9.05 29.15
N PHE A 108 -27.58 9.02 28.63
CA PHE A 108 -28.51 10.14 28.69
C PHE A 108 -29.10 10.37 30.09
N GLN A 109 -29.40 9.29 30.82
CA GLN A 109 -30.01 9.37 32.17
C GLN A 109 -29.06 9.92 33.24
N PHE A 110 -27.75 9.66 33.12
CA PHE A 110 -26.75 10.20 34.04
C PHE A 110 -26.44 11.69 33.76
N CYS A 111 -26.50 12.09 32.47
CA CYS A 111 -26.32 13.48 32.05
C CYS A 111 -27.45 14.38 32.59
N SER A 112 -28.70 13.93 32.61
CA SER A 112 -29.80 14.75 33.13
C SER A 112 -29.67 15.13 34.62
N ALA A 113 -28.90 14.38 35.42
CA ALA A 113 -28.84 14.57 36.87
C ALA A 113 -27.84 15.64 37.34
N GLN A 114 -26.88 16.07 36.49
CA GLN A 114 -25.85 17.07 36.86
C GLN A 114 -25.98 18.41 36.12
N TRP A 115 -26.91 18.52 35.15
CA TRP A 115 -26.90 19.61 34.15
C TRP A 115 -27.80 20.82 34.46
N PHE A 116 -28.41 20.88 35.64
CA PHE A 116 -29.22 22.03 36.09
C PHE A 116 -28.40 23.06 36.87
N ASN A 117 -27.30 23.57 36.30
CA ASN A 117 -26.63 24.75 36.85
C ASN A 117 -26.52 25.89 35.82
N LYS A 118 -26.80 27.12 36.27
CA LYS A 118 -27.22 28.28 35.47
C LYS A 118 -26.08 29.20 35.02
N SER A 119 -24.84 28.71 34.93
CA SER A 119 -23.69 29.61 34.76
C SER A 119 -23.15 29.63 33.32
N TRP A 120 -23.13 30.80 32.69
CA TRP A 120 -22.62 31.00 31.32
C TRP A 120 -21.11 30.71 31.24
N VAL A 121 -20.45 30.72 32.39
CA VAL A 121 -19.05 30.35 32.60
C VAL A 121 -18.83 28.86 32.34
N GLU A 122 -19.80 28.00 32.65
CA GLU A 122 -19.75 26.56 32.34
C GLU A 122 -19.88 26.33 30.83
N THR A 123 -20.67 27.15 30.14
CA THR A 123 -20.77 27.13 28.67
C THR A 123 -19.44 27.52 28.02
N LEU A 124 -18.73 28.53 28.54
CA LEU A 124 -17.38 28.89 28.08
C LEU A 124 -16.35 27.80 28.39
N ALA A 125 -16.47 27.12 29.54
CA ALA A 125 -15.61 25.99 29.89
C ALA A 125 -15.83 24.79 28.96
N LEU A 126 -17.07 24.55 28.51
CA LEU A 126 -17.39 23.51 27.52
C LEU A 126 -16.77 23.81 26.14
N LEU A 127 -16.79 25.07 25.70
CA LEU A 127 -16.10 25.49 24.47
C LEU A 127 -14.58 25.34 24.57
N PHE A 128 -14.00 25.49 25.77
CA PHE A 128 -12.59 25.23 26.02
C PHE A 128 -12.28 23.72 26.10
N ALA A 129 -13.15 22.93 26.71
CA ALA A 129 -12.99 21.48 26.79
C ALA A 129 -13.06 20.81 25.41
N GLU A 130 -13.87 21.33 24.49
CA GLU A 130 -13.89 20.90 23.09
C GLU A 130 -12.48 21.01 22.46
N ARG A 131 -11.69 22.01 22.86
CA ARG A 131 -10.32 22.24 22.37
C ARG A 131 -9.32 21.20 22.85
N LEU A 132 -9.61 20.49 23.93
CA LEU A 132 -8.75 19.45 24.47
C LEU A 132 -9.10 18.05 23.92
N ILE A 133 -10.17 17.91 23.14
CA ILE A 133 -10.62 16.62 22.60
C ILE A 133 -9.52 15.89 21.83
N TRP A 134 -8.72 16.61 21.04
CA TRP A 134 -7.65 16.00 20.25
C TRP A 134 -6.58 15.32 21.11
N LEU A 135 -6.25 15.88 22.29
CA LEU A 135 -5.31 15.28 23.25
C LEU A 135 -5.87 13.98 23.80
N PHE A 136 -7.16 13.95 24.14
CA PHE A 136 -7.81 12.77 24.69
C PHE A 136 -8.00 11.67 23.65
N VAL A 137 -8.37 12.03 22.42
CA VAL A 137 -8.40 11.08 21.29
C VAL A 137 -6.99 10.54 21.04
N GLY A 138 -5.96 11.38 21.11
CA GLY A 138 -4.58 10.92 20.99
C GLY A 138 -4.16 9.98 22.11
N LEU A 139 -4.45 10.33 23.36
CA LEU A 139 -4.15 9.50 24.53
C LEU A 139 -4.90 8.16 24.49
N SER A 140 -6.16 8.15 24.06
CA SER A 140 -6.96 6.93 23.96
C SER A 140 -6.43 5.98 22.88
N VAL A 141 -5.96 6.50 21.74
CA VAL A 141 -5.25 5.73 20.71
C VAL A 141 -3.93 5.17 21.28
N LEU A 142 -3.18 5.95 22.06
CA LEU A 142 -1.94 5.47 22.69
C LEU A 142 -2.20 4.36 23.72
N ILE A 143 -3.23 4.49 24.55
CA ILE A 143 -3.60 3.48 25.56
C ILE A 143 -4.08 2.20 24.86
N SER A 144 -4.97 2.31 23.86
CA SER A 144 -5.49 1.15 23.12
C SER A 144 -4.42 0.44 22.28
N ASN A 145 -3.34 1.11 21.91
CA ASN A 145 -2.21 0.46 21.24
C ASN A 145 -1.53 -0.62 22.09
N VAL A 146 -1.58 -0.55 23.42
CA VAL A 146 -0.97 -1.56 24.31
C VAL A 146 -1.65 -2.93 24.17
N PRO A 147 -2.98 -3.08 24.42
CA PRO A 147 -3.65 -4.37 24.24
C PRO A 147 -3.63 -4.84 22.78
N VAL A 148 -3.71 -3.93 21.80
CA VAL A 148 -3.58 -4.28 20.37
C VAL A 148 -2.22 -4.91 20.08
N ARG A 149 -1.12 -4.36 20.62
CA ARG A 149 0.21 -4.95 20.48
C ARG A 149 0.31 -6.33 21.13
N LEU A 150 -0.24 -6.51 22.32
CA LEU A 150 -0.25 -7.82 22.99
C LEU A 150 -1.02 -8.85 22.16
N LYS A 151 -2.18 -8.48 21.61
CA LYS A 151 -2.97 -9.35 20.72
C LYS A 151 -2.22 -9.69 19.43
N LYS A 152 -1.52 -8.73 18.83
CA LYS A 152 -0.63 -8.97 17.67
C LYS A 152 0.48 -9.96 18.00
N LEU A 153 1.18 -9.78 19.13
CA LEU A 153 2.25 -10.69 19.55
C LEU A 153 1.72 -12.12 19.77
N HIS A 154 0.56 -12.24 20.41
CA HIS A 154 -0.10 -13.53 20.60
C HIS A 154 -0.45 -14.20 19.26
N LEU A 155 -1.00 -13.42 18.31
CA LEU A 155 -1.30 -13.89 16.95
C LEU A 155 -0.04 -14.41 16.24
N PHE A 156 1.06 -13.65 16.28
CA PHE A 156 2.32 -14.05 15.65
C PHE A 156 2.92 -15.29 16.30
N TYR A 157 2.82 -15.39 17.63
CA TYR A 157 3.26 -16.58 18.35
C TYR A 157 2.49 -17.83 17.93
N GLN A 158 1.15 -17.74 17.82
CA GLN A 158 0.33 -18.87 17.37
C GLN A 158 0.69 -19.27 15.93
N ALA A 159 0.81 -18.30 15.02
CA ALA A 159 1.19 -18.56 13.64
C ALA A 159 2.59 -19.20 13.54
N GLY A 160 3.56 -18.68 14.28
CA GLY A 160 4.90 -19.26 14.37
C GLY A 160 4.90 -20.68 14.93
N LYS A 161 4.01 -21.01 15.88
CA LYS A 161 3.85 -22.39 16.37
C LYS A 161 3.35 -23.34 15.29
N VAL A 162 2.43 -22.89 14.42
CA VAL A 162 1.96 -23.68 13.27
C VAL A 162 3.12 -23.95 12.31
N ILE A 163 3.91 -22.93 11.96
CA ILE A 163 5.08 -23.07 11.08
C ILE A 163 6.15 -23.98 11.67
N LYS A 164 6.45 -23.84 12.97
CA LYS A 164 7.45 -24.67 13.66
C LYS A 164 7.08 -26.16 13.69
N ASN A 165 5.78 -26.45 13.76
CA ASN A 165 5.25 -27.81 13.76
C ASN A 165 4.80 -28.28 12.37
N ALA A 166 5.12 -27.53 11.31
CA ALA A 166 4.75 -27.88 9.95
C ALA A 166 5.61 -29.05 9.44
N ASP A 167 5.05 -29.86 8.55
CA ASP A 167 5.75 -30.97 7.92
C ASP A 167 7.02 -30.51 7.17
N GLN A 168 8.03 -31.39 7.13
CA GLN A 168 9.35 -31.07 6.55
C GLN A 168 9.32 -30.83 5.03
N ASN A 169 8.31 -31.33 4.33
CA ASN A 169 8.15 -31.18 2.89
C ASN A 169 7.50 -29.85 2.46
N ILE A 170 7.27 -28.94 3.41
CA ILE A 170 6.78 -27.60 3.12
C ILE A 170 7.96 -26.66 2.90
N THR A 171 8.14 -26.27 1.66
CA THR A 171 9.11 -25.25 1.27
C THR A 171 8.53 -23.86 1.52
N ARG A 172 9.26 -23.01 2.24
CA ARG A 172 8.80 -21.67 2.63
C ARG A 172 9.60 -20.62 1.90
N ILE A 173 8.91 -19.74 1.20
CA ILE A 173 9.48 -18.78 0.26
C ILE A 173 9.01 -17.37 0.65
N GLY A 174 9.96 -16.47 0.87
CA GLY A 174 9.68 -15.05 1.08
C GLY A 174 9.96 -14.21 -0.17
N ILE A 175 9.13 -13.21 -0.45
CA ILE A 175 9.35 -12.26 -1.55
C ILE A 175 9.25 -10.84 -1.00
N THR A 176 10.26 -10.01 -1.25
CA THR A 176 10.22 -8.59 -0.89
C THR A 176 10.89 -7.69 -1.93
N GLY A 177 10.73 -6.38 -1.76
CA GLY A 177 11.18 -5.34 -2.69
C GLY A 177 10.30 -4.10 -2.67
N SER A 178 10.70 -3.07 -3.40
CA SER A 178 9.94 -1.83 -3.60
C SER A 178 8.93 -1.99 -4.73
N TYR A 179 9.35 -2.60 -5.84
CA TYR A 179 8.54 -2.94 -7.02
C TYR A 179 8.72 -4.43 -7.35
N GLY A 180 8.00 -4.96 -8.35
CA GLY A 180 8.20 -6.33 -8.87
C GLY A 180 7.72 -7.48 -7.96
N LYS A 181 7.48 -7.24 -6.66
CA LYS A 181 7.03 -8.24 -5.67
C LYS A 181 5.83 -9.05 -6.12
N SER A 182 4.70 -8.38 -6.42
CA SER A 182 3.45 -9.07 -6.71
C SER A 182 3.54 -9.84 -8.03
N SER A 183 4.13 -9.26 -9.07
CA SER A 183 4.36 -9.95 -10.35
C SER A 183 5.24 -11.19 -10.17
N THR A 184 6.31 -11.10 -9.38
CA THR A 184 7.20 -12.24 -9.08
C THR A 184 6.48 -13.32 -8.27
N LYS A 185 5.63 -12.93 -7.31
CA LYS A 185 4.78 -13.87 -6.56
C LYS A 185 3.82 -14.60 -7.49
N GLU A 186 3.08 -13.88 -8.35
CA GLU A 186 2.12 -14.50 -9.26
C GLU A 186 2.83 -15.44 -10.26
N LEU A 187 3.98 -15.04 -10.81
CA LEU A 187 4.85 -15.92 -11.62
C LEU A 187 5.20 -17.20 -10.87
N LEU A 188 5.79 -17.06 -9.68
CA LEU A 188 6.27 -18.21 -8.92
C LEU A 188 5.12 -19.14 -8.50
N VAL A 189 4.00 -18.56 -8.05
CA VAL A 189 2.81 -19.34 -7.68
C VAL A 189 2.26 -20.09 -8.89
N HIS A 190 2.22 -19.47 -10.07
CA HIS A 190 1.79 -20.12 -11.31
C HIS A 190 2.69 -21.29 -11.69
N LEU A 191 4.01 -21.09 -11.69
CA LEU A 191 4.99 -22.14 -12.01
C LEU A 191 4.87 -23.32 -11.04
N LEU A 192 4.79 -23.04 -9.74
CA LEU A 192 4.66 -24.07 -8.71
C LEU A 192 3.33 -24.83 -8.80
N LYS A 193 2.22 -24.13 -9.05
CA LYS A 193 0.90 -24.77 -9.21
C LYS A 193 0.84 -25.63 -10.47
N SER A 194 1.52 -25.22 -11.53
CA SER A 194 1.53 -25.95 -12.80
C SER A 194 2.35 -27.23 -12.70
N GLU A 195 3.46 -27.21 -11.94
CA GLU A 195 4.29 -28.39 -11.70
C GLU A 195 3.70 -29.35 -10.64
N PHE A 196 3.27 -28.82 -9.48
CA PHE A 196 2.92 -29.64 -8.31
C PHE A 196 1.42 -29.75 -8.03
N GLY A 197 0.59 -29.01 -8.78
CA GLY A 197 -0.86 -28.96 -8.63
C GLY A 197 -1.35 -27.77 -7.79
N LYS A 198 -2.63 -27.42 -7.98
CA LYS A 198 -3.24 -26.21 -7.40
C LYS A 198 -3.20 -26.17 -5.87
N ASP A 199 -3.39 -27.32 -5.22
CA ASP A 199 -3.45 -27.45 -3.76
C ASP A 199 -2.06 -27.51 -3.10
N ALA A 200 -0.98 -27.54 -3.88
CA ALA A 200 0.38 -27.57 -3.38
C ALA A 200 0.87 -26.21 -2.88
N VAL A 201 0.20 -25.10 -3.25
CA VAL A 201 0.72 -23.74 -3.02
C VAL A 201 -0.25 -22.90 -2.19
N LEU A 202 0.21 -22.45 -1.02
CA LEU A 202 -0.46 -21.44 -0.20
C LEU A 202 0.30 -20.13 -0.32
N TYR A 203 -0.42 -19.04 -0.58
CA TYR A 203 0.17 -17.72 -0.78
C TYR A 203 -0.78 -16.62 -0.32
N ASN A 204 -0.25 -15.44 0.01
CA ASN A 204 -1.08 -14.34 0.45
C ASN A 204 -1.80 -13.67 -0.74
N PRO A 205 -3.14 -13.55 -0.67
CA PRO A 205 -3.90 -12.92 -1.72
C PRO A 205 -3.60 -11.43 -1.74
N ALA A 206 -3.69 -10.83 -2.93
CA ALA A 206 -3.84 -9.39 -3.03
C ALA A 206 -2.71 -8.60 -2.31
N ASN A 207 -3.09 -7.67 -1.43
CA ASN A 207 -2.21 -6.78 -0.66
C ASN A 207 -2.22 -7.16 0.83
N GLU A 208 -2.56 -8.42 1.13
CA GLU A 208 -2.44 -8.99 2.46
C GLU A 208 -0.97 -9.31 2.77
N ASN A 209 -0.12 -8.29 2.69
CA ASN A 209 1.33 -8.37 2.82
C ASN A 209 1.85 -7.84 4.16
N THR A 210 0.93 -7.50 5.07
CA THR A 210 1.22 -7.08 6.45
C THR A 210 1.44 -8.30 7.34
N GLU A 211 2.19 -8.10 8.43
CA GLU A 211 2.51 -9.16 9.39
C GLU A 211 1.26 -9.80 10.00
N VAL A 212 0.19 -9.01 10.21
CA VAL A 212 -1.09 -9.48 10.75
C VAL A 212 -1.85 -10.32 9.74
N ALA A 213 -1.90 -9.90 8.48
CA ALA A 213 -2.62 -10.63 7.45
C ALA A 213 -1.95 -11.99 7.17
N ILE A 214 -0.61 -12.02 7.12
CA ILE A 214 0.16 -13.25 6.97
C ILE A 214 -0.07 -14.20 8.15
N ALA A 215 -0.07 -13.69 9.39
CA ALA A 215 -0.33 -14.53 10.56
C ALA A 215 -1.75 -15.15 10.51
N ARG A 216 -2.76 -14.40 10.06
CA ARG A 216 -4.13 -14.91 9.87
C ARG A 216 -4.19 -15.96 8.77
N LEU A 217 -3.55 -15.72 7.64
CA LEU A 217 -3.48 -16.68 6.54
C LEU A 217 -2.97 -18.04 7.04
N ILE A 218 -1.90 -18.05 7.84
CA ILE A 218 -1.34 -19.27 8.43
C ILE A 218 -2.35 -19.95 9.37
N LEU A 219 -2.96 -19.19 10.27
CA LEU A 219 -3.89 -19.71 11.27
C LEU A 219 -5.21 -20.23 10.68
N SER A 220 -5.69 -19.61 9.61
CA SER A 220 -6.89 -20.05 8.88
C SER A 220 -6.62 -21.29 8.03
N ASN A 221 -5.37 -21.59 7.71
CA ASN A 221 -4.98 -22.71 6.84
C ASN A 221 -4.12 -23.76 7.56
N GLN A 222 -4.36 -24.02 8.84
CA GLN A 222 -3.57 -24.98 9.63
C GLN A 222 -3.51 -26.39 9.02
N ALA A 223 -4.57 -26.82 8.33
CA ALA A 223 -4.61 -28.11 7.64
C ALA A 223 -3.60 -28.18 6.48
N PHE A 224 -3.28 -27.06 5.83
CA PHE A 224 -2.25 -27.00 4.78
C PHE A 224 -0.89 -27.44 5.32
N PHE A 225 -0.59 -27.09 6.58
CA PHE A 225 0.69 -27.33 7.23
C PHE A 225 0.85 -28.72 7.83
N LYS A 226 -0.18 -29.56 7.75
CA LYS A 226 -0.20 -30.91 8.31
C LYS A 226 -0.45 -31.94 7.21
N SER A 227 0.20 -33.09 7.34
CA SER A 227 0.01 -34.28 6.51
C SER A 227 0.11 -34.00 5.01
N SER A 228 1.33 -34.01 4.48
CA SER A 228 1.50 -34.15 3.03
C SER A 228 2.49 -35.24 2.67
N LEU A 229 2.13 -36.09 1.72
CA LEU A 229 3.06 -36.98 1.02
C LEU A 229 3.70 -36.28 -0.20
N LYS A 230 3.14 -35.13 -0.63
CA LYS A 230 3.57 -34.37 -1.80
C LYS A 230 4.27 -33.07 -1.39
N PRO A 231 5.18 -32.53 -2.20
CA PRO A 231 5.78 -31.22 -1.95
C PRO A 231 4.71 -30.13 -1.82
N LYS A 232 4.84 -29.27 -0.81
CA LYS A 232 3.99 -28.10 -0.60
C LYS A 232 4.83 -26.83 -0.48
N PHE A 233 4.25 -25.70 -0.85
CA PHE A 233 4.93 -24.41 -0.93
C PHE A 233 4.12 -23.33 -0.24
N LEU A 234 4.75 -22.64 0.71
CA LEU A 234 4.24 -21.40 1.29
C LEU A 234 4.98 -20.23 0.64
N VAL A 235 4.28 -19.43 -0.18
CA VAL A 235 4.86 -18.27 -0.87
C VAL A 235 4.29 -16.98 -0.27
N ILE A 236 5.12 -16.22 0.43
CA ILE A 236 4.71 -15.00 1.13
C ILE A 236 5.37 -13.78 0.51
N GLU A 237 4.56 -12.93 -0.10
CA GLU A 237 4.95 -11.56 -0.42
C GLU A 237 4.80 -10.69 0.83
N THR A 238 5.87 -10.00 1.21
CA THR A 238 5.87 -9.06 2.33
C THR A 238 6.42 -7.69 1.93
N GLY A 239 5.74 -6.65 2.40
CA GLY A 239 6.19 -5.27 2.32
C GLY A 239 6.37 -4.69 3.72
N ALA A 240 7.30 -3.75 3.87
CA ALA A 240 7.48 -2.98 5.10
C ALA A 240 7.35 -1.48 4.82
N TYR A 241 6.71 -0.80 5.77
CA TYR A 241 6.76 0.65 5.94
C TYR A 241 7.68 1.06 7.10
N LYS A 242 8.06 0.12 7.98
CA LYS A 242 9.02 0.32 9.07
C LYS A 242 10.02 -0.82 9.17
N LYS A 243 11.20 -0.51 9.70
CA LYS A 243 12.16 -1.52 10.17
C LYS A 243 11.49 -2.43 11.21
N GLY A 244 11.76 -3.73 11.13
CA GLY A 244 11.26 -4.78 12.01
C GLY A 244 10.00 -5.48 11.51
N GLU A 245 9.25 -4.91 10.56
CA GLU A 245 8.02 -5.54 10.04
C GLU A 245 8.35 -6.78 9.20
N ILE A 246 9.30 -6.67 8.27
CA ILE A 246 9.78 -7.80 7.46
C ILE A 246 10.47 -8.82 8.35
N GLY A 247 11.26 -8.39 9.33
CA GLY A 247 11.94 -9.29 10.27
C GLY A 247 10.96 -10.05 11.16
N THR A 248 9.82 -9.45 11.51
CA THR A 248 8.74 -10.15 12.22
C THR A 248 8.16 -11.25 11.33
N VAL A 249 7.92 -10.95 10.05
CA VAL A 249 7.45 -11.96 9.07
C VAL A 249 8.50 -13.05 8.88
N ALA A 250 9.78 -12.70 8.69
CA ALA A 250 10.87 -13.65 8.50
C ALA A 250 11.03 -14.58 9.70
N LYS A 251 10.94 -14.06 10.94
CA LYS A 251 10.94 -14.87 12.16
C LYS A 251 9.73 -15.81 12.26
N MET A 252 8.58 -15.36 11.78
CA MET A 252 7.34 -16.13 11.82
C MET A 252 7.32 -17.26 10.78
N ILE A 253 7.71 -16.98 9.53
CA ILE A 253 7.64 -17.96 8.44
C ILE A 253 8.94 -18.76 8.26
N GLN A 254 10.07 -18.30 8.80
CA GLN A 254 11.39 -18.96 8.71
C GLN A 254 11.69 -19.42 7.26
N PRO A 255 11.83 -18.48 6.31
CA PRO A 255 11.93 -18.82 4.89
C PRO A 255 13.17 -19.67 4.61
N GLN A 256 13.00 -20.68 3.76
CA GLN A 256 14.13 -21.44 3.21
C GLN A 256 14.74 -20.68 2.04
N TYR A 257 13.89 -20.11 1.20
CA TYR A 257 14.28 -19.33 0.03
C TYR A 257 13.69 -17.94 0.12
N SER A 258 14.41 -16.94 -0.38
CA SER A 258 13.89 -15.58 -0.50
C SER A 258 14.23 -14.95 -1.83
N ILE A 259 13.33 -14.10 -2.33
CA ILE A 259 13.53 -13.29 -3.54
C ILE A 259 13.48 -11.80 -3.17
N LEU A 260 14.54 -11.07 -3.54
CA LEU A 260 14.62 -9.62 -3.44
C LEU A 260 14.58 -9.01 -4.85
N THR A 261 13.44 -8.39 -5.17
CA THR A 261 13.11 -7.93 -6.54
C THR A 261 13.76 -6.61 -6.93
N GLY A 262 13.72 -5.59 -6.08
CA GLY A 262 14.32 -4.29 -6.37
C GLY A 262 14.08 -3.23 -5.29
N LEU A 263 14.85 -2.14 -5.31
CA LEU A 263 14.76 -1.01 -4.37
C LEU A 263 14.65 0.31 -5.14
N ASN A 264 13.72 1.19 -4.70
CA ASN A 264 13.52 2.54 -5.26
C ASN A 264 13.93 3.62 -4.28
N GLN A 265 14.35 4.76 -4.82
CA GLN A 265 14.78 5.95 -4.09
C GLN A 265 13.66 6.56 -3.20
N GLN A 266 12.39 6.48 -3.60
CA GLN A 266 11.26 6.90 -2.73
C GLN A 266 11.22 6.15 -1.39
N HIS A 267 11.51 4.85 -1.41
CA HIS A 267 11.61 4.06 -0.18
C HIS A 267 12.93 4.32 0.56
N VAL A 268 13.95 4.89 -0.07
CA VAL A 268 15.14 5.37 0.62
C VAL A 268 14.81 6.58 1.48
N GLU A 269 14.05 7.53 0.93
CA GLU A 269 13.62 8.74 1.64
C GLU A 269 12.62 8.48 2.76
N LEU A 270 11.63 7.60 2.54
CA LEU A 270 10.63 7.24 3.56
C LEU A 270 11.23 6.62 4.83
N PHE A 271 12.34 5.89 4.70
CA PHE A 271 13.07 5.32 5.82
C PHE A 271 14.14 6.26 6.37
N GLY A 272 14.37 7.40 5.71
CA GLY A 272 15.26 8.47 6.14
C GLY A 272 16.73 8.31 5.73
N SER A 273 17.16 7.12 5.29
CA SER A 273 18.48 6.89 4.67
C SER A 273 18.52 5.55 3.93
N ILE A 274 19.49 5.39 3.01
CA ILE A 274 19.75 4.12 2.29
C ILE A 274 20.02 3.00 3.30
N GLU A 275 20.73 3.31 4.39
CA GLU A 275 21.08 2.38 5.47
C GLU A 275 19.84 1.85 6.20
N LYS A 276 18.81 2.68 6.42
CA LYS A 276 17.58 2.24 7.10
C LYS A 276 16.67 1.41 6.18
N THR A 277 16.62 1.73 4.89
CA THR A 277 15.93 0.90 3.89
C THR A 277 16.65 -0.42 3.67
N ARG A 278 17.99 -0.37 3.67
CA ARG A 278 18.88 -1.52 3.67
C ARG A 278 18.56 -2.43 4.85
N GLU A 279 18.59 -1.92 6.08
CA GLU A 279 18.28 -2.72 7.26
C GLU A 279 16.87 -3.31 7.22
N ALA A 280 15.85 -2.55 6.82
CA ALA A 280 14.47 -3.02 6.87
C ALA A 280 14.13 -4.12 5.85
N LYS A 281 14.60 -4.03 4.60
CA LYS A 281 14.26 -5.01 3.55
C LYS A 281 15.18 -6.23 3.55
N PHE A 282 16.35 -6.10 4.13
CA PHE A 282 17.31 -7.19 4.27
C PHE A 282 16.98 -8.15 5.41
N GLU A 283 16.12 -7.74 6.35
CA GLU A 283 15.57 -8.60 7.41
C GLU A 283 15.00 -9.93 6.87
N LEU A 284 14.49 -9.96 5.64
CA LEU A 284 14.03 -11.20 5.01
C LEU A 284 15.20 -12.11 4.63
N ALA A 285 16.25 -11.52 4.03
CA ALA A 285 17.46 -12.23 3.63
C ALA A 285 18.21 -12.78 4.86
N GLU A 286 18.31 -12.01 5.94
CA GLU A 286 18.89 -12.44 7.22
C GLU A 286 18.15 -13.63 7.83
N GLY A 287 16.83 -13.66 7.70
CA GLY A 287 16.00 -14.76 8.20
C GLY A 287 15.96 -15.99 7.28
N THR A 288 16.64 -15.96 6.13
CA THR A 288 16.62 -17.04 5.13
C THR A 288 17.65 -18.10 5.44
N SER A 289 17.27 -19.38 5.35
CA SER A 289 18.15 -20.49 5.75
C SER A 289 18.92 -21.17 4.61
N LYS A 290 18.46 -21.11 3.35
CA LYS A 290 19.14 -21.76 2.21
C LYS A 290 19.69 -20.75 1.21
N THR A 291 18.83 -20.14 0.40
CA THR A 291 19.26 -19.35 -0.76
C THR A 291 18.45 -18.06 -0.90
N VAL A 292 19.14 -16.97 -1.17
CA VAL A 292 18.55 -15.66 -1.46
C VAL A 292 18.85 -15.29 -2.91
N PHE A 293 17.80 -15.17 -3.71
CA PHE A 293 17.85 -14.69 -5.09
C PHE A 293 17.62 -13.19 -5.09
N PHE A 294 18.46 -12.42 -5.78
CA PHE A 294 18.30 -10.98 -5.79
C PHE A 294 18.63 -10.35 -7.15
N ASN A 295 17.96 -9.25 -7.43
CA ASN A 295 18.24 -8.42 -8.59
C ASN A 295 19.61 -7.74 -8.46
N SER A 296 20.58 -8.21 -9.22
CA SER A 296 21.95 -7.70 -9.25
C SER A 296 22.14 -6.47 -10.14
N ASP A 297 21.15 -6.11 -10.97
CA ASP A 297 21.16 -4.87 -11.75
C ASP A 297 20.74 -3.66 -10.90
N ASN A 298 19.99 -3.89 -9.83
CA ASN A 298 19.67 -2.86 -8.85
C ASN A 298 20.92 -2.54 -8.01
N ALA A 299 21.51 -1.36 -8.24
CA ALA A 299 22.76 -0.95 -7.60
C ALA A 299 22.70 -0.99 -6.06
N TYR A 300 21.54 -0.66 -5.47
CA TYR A 300 21.36 -0.74 -4.02
C TYR A 300 21.44 -2.18 -3.53
N LEU A 301 20.71 -3.12 -4.15
CA LEU A 301 20.79 -4.53 -3.75
C LEU A 301 22.21 -5.06 -3.95
N LYS A 302 22.84 -4.79 -5.10
CA LYS A 302 24.22 -5.25 -5.38
C LYS A 302 25.22 -4.78 -4.31
N ALA A 303 25.16 -3.51 -3.90
CA ALA A 303 26.02 -2.99 -2.84
C ALA A 303 25.79 -3.72 -1.51
N ILE A 304 24.54 -3.97 -1.13
CA ILE A 304 24.19 -4.60 0.15
C ILE A 304 24.73 -6.04 0.23
N PHE A 305 24.55 -6.82 -0.83
CA PHE A 305 25.01 -8.21 -0.86
C PHE A 305 26.54 -8.34 -0.94
N ASN A 306 27.25 -7.28 -1.34
CA ASN A 306 28.71 -7.22 -1.28
C ASN A 306 29.22 -6.86 0.12
N ASP A 307 28.48 -6.01 0.85
CA ASP A 307 28.91 -5.45 2.14
C ASP A 307 28.55 -6.32 3.36
N GLN A 308 27.61 -7.26 3.22
CA GLN A 308 27.08 -8.04 4.35
C GLN A 308 27.33 -9.55 4.25
N LYS A 309 27.59 -10.18 5.41
CA LYS A 309 27.64 -11.63 5.56
C LYS A 309 26.24 -12.18 5.80
N ILE A 310 25.48 -12.40 4.73
CA ILE A 310 24.30 -13.29 4.81
C ILE A 310 24.79 -14.73 4.96
N THR A 311 24.15 -15.50 5.83
CA THR A 311 24.47 -16.91 6.07
C THR A 311 23.96 -17.83 4.95
N ALA A 312 22.84 -17.45 4.32
CA ALA A 312 22.32 -18.12 3.13
C ALA A 312 23.22 -17.90 1.90
N THR A 313 23.10 -18.81 0.93
CA THR A 313 23.73 -18.68 -0.39
C THR A 313 23.11 -17.52 -1.14
N ASN A 314 23.92 -16.58 -1.63
CA ASN A 314 23.45 -15.42 -2.38
C ASN A 314 23.59 -15.68 -3.88
N VAL A 315 22.47 -15.65 -4.60
CA VAL A 315 22.43 -15.86 -6.05
C VAL A 315 22.04 -14.56 -6.76
N PRO A 316 23.02 -13.85 -7.36
CA PRO A 316 22.76 -12.65 -8.14
C PRO A 316 22.10 -13.00 -9.47
N ILE A 317 20.96 -12.39 -9.77
CA ILE A 317 20.28 -12.51 -11.06
C ILE A 317 20.40 -11.18 -11.79
N SER A 318 20.88 -11.22 -13.03
CA SER A 318 20.94 -10.06 -13.91
C SER A 318 20.01 -10.29 -15.08
N PHE A 319 19.36 -9.22 -15.52
CA PHE A 319 18.61 -9.16 -16.76
C PHE A 319 19.45 -9.54 -17.98
N LYS A 320 20.77 -9.34 -17.92
CA LYS A 320 21.71 -9.75 -18.97
C LYS A 320 21.84 -11.26 -19.13
N ALA A 321 21.31 -12.05 -18.20
CA ALA A 321 21.24 -13.49 -18.36
C ALA A 321 20.34 -13.85 -19.56
N ALA A 322 19.21 -13.15 -19.72
CA ALA A 322 18.31 -13.32 -20.85
C ALA A 322 18.98 -12.94 -22.18
N GLN A 323 19.24 -13.95 -23.00
CA GLN A 323 19.80 -13.79 -24.35
C GLN A 323 18.68 -13.60 -25.37
N ASN A 324 19.02 -13.01 -26.53
CA ASN A 324 18.10 -12.86 -27.66
C ASN A 324 16.74 -12.22 -27.30
N LEU A 325 16.72 -11.34 -26.30
CA LEU A 325 15.53 -10.68 -25.82
C LEU A 325 14.84 -9.86 -26.91
N LYS A 326 13.56 -10.11 -27.11
CA LYS A 326 12.69 -9.36 -28.03
C LYS A 326 11.34 -9.15 -27.38
N ALA A 327 11.06 -7.90 -26.98
CA ALA A 327 9.71 -7.49 -26.60
C ALA A 327 8.94 -7.00 -27.83
N SER A 328 7.80 -7.65 -28.08
CA SER A 328 6.77 -7.15 -28.99
C SER A 328 5.68 -6.42 -28.21
N ALA A 329 4.70 -5.84 -28.90
CA ALA A 329 3.56 -5.19 -28.26
C ALA A 329 2.84 -6.08 -27.22
N HIS A 330 2.72 -7.39 -27.48
CA HIS A 330 1.86 -8.30 -26.71
C HIS A 330 2.61 -9.36 -25.91
N LYS A 331 3.84 -9.69 -26.28
CA LYS A 331 4.62 -10.76 -25.66
C LYS A 331 6.11 -10.43 -25.63
N THR A 332 6.83 -11.13 -24.78
CA THR A 332 8.28 -10.98 -24.63
C THR A 332 8.96 -12.34 -24.78
N ASP A 333 9.81 -12.48 -25.80
CA ASP A 333 10.59 -13.68 -26.09
C ASP A 333 12.03 -13.49 -25.57
N PHE A 334 12.61 -14.50 -24.93
CA PHE A 334 14.03 -14.51 -24.52
C PHE A 334 14.56 -15.95 -24.40
N GLU A 335 15.88 -16.10 -24.34
CA GLU A 335 16.56 -17.38 -24.19
C GLU A 335 17.35 -17.43 -22.88
N GLU A 336 17.20 -18.53 -22.15
CA GLU A 336 17.90 -18.79 -20.89
C GLU A 336 18.03 -20.31 -20.69
N TYR A 337 19.09 -20.79 -20.05
CA TYR A 337 19.35 -22.23 -19.85
C TYR A 337 19.28 -23.08 -21.14
N GLY A 338 19.61 -22.49 -22.30
CA GLY A 338 19.51 -23.16 -23.61
C GLY A 338 18.07 -23.43 -24.08
N GLN A 339 17.07 -22.81 -23.46
CA GLN A 339 15.66 -22.89 -23.82
C GLN A 339 15.14 -21.51 -24.25
N ARG A 340 14.16 -21.50 -25.15
CA ARG A 340 13.44 -20.28 -25.52
C ARG A 340 12.19 -20.16 -24.67
N PHE A 341 12.09 -19.05 -23.94
CA PHE A 341 10.94 -18.69 -23.13
C PHE A 341 10.09 -17.63 -23.83
N THR A 342 8.77 -17.77 -23.73
CA THR A 342 7.81 -16.77 -24.20
C THR A 342 6.94 -16.35 -23.03
N LEU A 343 7.00 -15.07 -22.67
CA LEU A 343 6.10 -14.47 -21.69
C LEU A 343 4.90 -13.85 -22.42
N PRO A 344 3.65 -14.21 -22.08
CA PRO A 344 2.45 -13.58 -22.62
C PRO A 344 2.17 -12.21 -22.00
N TRP A 345 3.21 -11.54 -21.50
CA TRP A 345 3.14 -10.24 -20.86
C TRP A 345 3.90 -9.19 -21.67
N PRO A 346 3.35 -7.97 -21.78
CA PRO A 346 3.99 -6.89 -22.50
C PRO A 346 5.19 -6.36 -21.74
N GLY A 347 6.29 -6.13 -22.46
CA GLY A 347 7.40 -5.32 -21.97
C GLY A 347 8.51 -6.11 -21.31
N GLU A 348 9.72 -5.61 -21.55
CA GLU A 348 10.98 -6.23 -21.13
C GLU A 348 11.12 -6.32 -19.61
N PHE A 349 10.57 -5.35 -18.87
CA PHE A 349 10.72 -5.22 -17.42
C PHE A 349 10.15 -6.41 -16.61
N PHE A 350 9.30 -7.25 -17.21
CA PHE A 350 8.86 -8.49 -16.54
C PHE A 350 9.88 -9.61 -16.61
N VAL A 351 10.78 -9.62 -17.59
CA VAL A 351 11.79 -10.70 -17.77
C VAL A 351 12.66 -10.82 -16.53
N HIS A 352 13.02 -9.70 -15.91
CA HIS A 352 13.80 -9.75 -14.67
C HIS A 352 13.06 -10.49 -13.53
N ASN A 353 11.76 -10.20 -13.34
CA ASN A 353 10.94 -10.91 -12.35
C ASN A 353 10.80 -12.39 -12.71
N THR A 354 10.70 -12.70 -14.00
CA THR A 354 10.66 -14.06 -14.51
C THR A 354 11.95 -14.81 -14.22
N LEU A 355 13.12 -14.24 -14.49
CA LEU A 355 14.41 -14.86 -14.20
C LEU A 355 14.58 -15.17 -12.70
N LEU A 356 14.15 -14.25 -11.82
CA LEU A 356 14.15 -14.50 -10.36
C LEU A 356 13.28 -15.71 -9.97
N ALA A 357 12.09 -15.83 -10.56
CA ALA A 357 11.20 -16.96 -10.30
C ALA A 357 11.72 -18.26 -10.92
N LEU A 358 12.24 -18.20 -12.15
CA LEU A 358 12.82 -19.35 -12.86
C LEU A 358 14.01 -19.94 -12.12
N GLU A 359 14.93 -19.11 -11.63
CA GLU A 359 16.09 -19.63 -10.90
C GLU A 359 15.67 -20.31 -9.59
N LEU A 360 14.71 -19.75 -8.85
CA LEU A 360 14.18 -20.43 -7.66
C LEU A 360 13.52 -21.77 -8.04
N CYS A 361 12.72 -21.80 -9.09
CA CYS A 361 12.10 -23.01 -9.60
C CYS A 361 13.14 -24.08 -10.01
N ARG A 362 14.26 -23.66 -10.59
CA ARG A 362 15.36 -24.53 -10.96
C ARG A 362 16.06 -25.10 -9.72
N GLU A 363 16.29 -24.28 -8.70
CA GLU A 363 16.88 -24.67 -7.42
C GLU A 363 16.05 -25.73 -6.67
N ILE A 364 14.71 -25.67 -6.79
CA ILE A 364 13.80 -26.68 -6.22
C ILE A 364 13.62 -27.91 -7.14
N GLY A 365 14.32 -27.97 -8.28
CA GLY A 365 14.41 -29.14 -9.16
C GLY A 365 13.46 -29.17 -10.36
N ILE A 366 12.79 -28.05 -10.71
CA ILE A 366 11.96 -28.00 -11.92
C ILE A 366 12.87 -27.88 -13.15
N SER A 367 12.66 -28.74 -14.14
CA SER A 367 13.46 -28.72 -15.38
C SER A 367 13.15 -27.46 -16.22
N PRO A 368 14.14 -26.88 -16.93
CA PRO A 368 13.89 -25.77 -17.85
C PRO A 368 12.82 -26.07 -18.90
N ALA A 369 12.74 -27.31 -19.39
CA ALA A 369 11.72 -27.74 -20.35
C ALA A 369 10.29 -27.62 -19.78
N ASN A 370 10.08 -28.03 -18.52
CA ASN A 370 8.77 -27.86 -17.87
C ASN A 370 8.46 -26.37 -17.67
N LEU A 371 9.45 -25.56 -17.30
CA LEU A 371 9.25 -24.12 -17.08
C LEU A 371 8.81 -23.39 -18.35
N VAL A 372 9.31 -23.81 -19.53
CA VAL A 372 8.83 -23.29 -20.83
C VAL A 372 7.33 -23.55 -20.96
N LEU A 373 6.89 -24.80 -20.81
CA LEU A 373 5.48 -25.20 -20.93
C LEU A 373 4.58 -24.44 -19.93
N HIS A 374 5.06 -24.27 -18.70
CA HIS A 374 4.27 -23.59 -17.66
C HIS A 374 4.11 -22.10 -17.95
N LEU A 375 5.10 -21.43 -18.56
CA LEU A 375 5.02 -20.00 -18.87
C LEU A 375 4.07 -19.67 -20.04
N GLU A 376 3.83 -20.61 -20.97
CA GLU A 376 2.93 -20.39 -22.12
C GLU A 376 1.48 -20.08 -21.69
N HIS A 377 1.05 -20.61 -20.53
CA HIS A 377 -0.30 -20.47 -20.01
C HIS A 377 -0.39 -19.50 -18.82
N LEU A 378 0.58 -18.60 -18.69
CA LEU A 378 0.63 -17.64 -17.60
C LEU A 378 -0.56 -16.65 -17.69
N PRO A 379 -1.37 -16.50 -16.64
CA PRO A 379 -2.53 -15.61 -16.66
C PRO A 379 -2.11 -14.13 -16.71
N PRO A 380 -3.00 -13.22 -17.15
CA PRO A 380 -2.76 -11.79 -17.04
C PRO A 380 -2.63 -11.35 -15.57
N LEU A 381 -1.84 -10.30 -15.34
CA LEU A 381 -1.66 -9.73 -13.99
C LEU A 381 -2.80 -8.77 -13.65
N ASP A 382 -3.47 -8.98 -12.52
CA ASP A 382 -4.52 -8.05 -12.05
C ASP A 382 -3.95 -6.73 -11.47
N ARG A 383 -2.69 -6.73 -11.04
CA ARG A 383 -2.09 -5.68 -10.19
C ARG A 383 -0.75 -5.14 -10.69
N ALA A 384 -0.49 -5.34 -11.97
CA ALA A 384 0.62 -4.74 -12.68
C ALA A 384 0.12 -4.36 -14.08
N LEU A 385 1.02 -3.90 -14.95
CA LEU A 385 0.69 -3.65 -16.35
C LEU A 385 0.00 -4.87 -16.97
N SER A 386 -1.28 -4.69 -17.28
CA SER A 386 -2.13 -5.67 -17.95
C SER A 386 -2.47 -5.20 -19.34
N LEU A 387 -2.47 -6.13 -20.29
CA LEU A 387 -2.84 -5.87 -21.67
C LEU A 387 -4.24 -6.43 -21.92
N THR A 388 -5.09 -5.63 -22.55
CA THR A 388 -6.40 -6.09 -23.02
C THR A 388 -6.66 -5.51 -24.40
N GLU A 389 -6.93 -6.37 -25.37
CA GLU A 389 -7.42 -5.93 -26.67
C GLU A 389 -8.91 -5.57 -26.57
N LYS A 390 -9.29 -4.44 -27.16
CA LYS A 390 -10.68 -3.98 -27.17
C LYS A 390 -11.39 -4.41 -28.45
N PRO A 391 -12.73 -4.52 -28.45
CA PRO A 391 -13.49 -4.92 -29.64
C PRO A 391 -13.22 -4.05 -30.88
N GLN A 392 -12.84 -2.78 -30.69
CA GLN A 392 -12.47 -1.84 -31.75
C GLN A 392 -11.05 -2.08 -32.32
N GLY A 393 -10.27 -3.02 -31.75
CA GLY A 393 -8.94 -3.43 -32.21
C GLY A 393 -7.77 -2.70 -31.56
N TYR A 394 -7.99 -1.63 -30.80
CA TYR A 394 -6.92 -0.94 -30.07
C TYR A 394 -6.52 -1.71 -28.79
N THR A 395 -5.30 -1.44 -28.33
CA THR A 395 -4.76 -2.06 -27.11
C THR A 395 -4.96 -1.15 -25.90
N LEU A 396 -5.48 -1.71 -24.82
CA LEU A 396 -5.51 -1.06 -23.51
C LEU A 396 -4.41 -1.66 -22.63
N LEU A 397 -3.45 -0.83 -22.24
CA LEU A 397 -2.49 -1.10 -21.19
C LEU A 397 -2.98 -0.47 -19.89
N ARG A 398 -3.15 -1.26 -18.84
CA ARG A 398 -3.64 -0.79 -17.55
C ARG A 398 -2.66 -1.12 -16.44
N ASP A 399 -2.08 -0.08 -15.83
CA ASP A 399 -1.29 -0.14 -14.61
C ASP A 399 -1.82 0.86 -13.56
N THR A 400 -3.07 0.67 -13.16
CA THR A 400 -3.77 1.61 -12.28
C THR A 400 -3.68 1.26 -10.81
N TYR A 401 -2.83 0.29 -10.43
CA TYR A 401 -2.75 -0.22 -9.06
C TYR A 401 -1.77 0.58 -8.21
N SER A 402 -0.52 0.69 -8.65
CA SER A 402 0.57 1.35 -7.93
C SER A 402 1.58 1.94 -8.89
N ALA A 403 1.64 3.27 -8.96
CA ALA A 403 2.62 3.96 -9.79
C ALA A 403 3.91 4.25 -9.00
N ASN A 404 5.04 3.87 -9.58
CA ASN A 404 6.38 4.29 -9.15
C ASN A 404 7.14 4.80 -10.39
N PRO A 405 8.13 5.69 -10.22
CA PRO A 405 8.82 6.32 -11.35
C PRO A 405 9.37 5.34 -12.38
N ASP A 406 10.11 4.33 -11.92
CA ASP A 406 10.76 3.35 -12.80
C ASP A 406 9.72 2.51 -13.57
N GLY A 407 8.63 2.13 -12.90
CA GLY A 407 7.50 1.41 -13.52
C GLY A 407 6.83 2.23 -14.62
N VAL A 408 6.48 3.49 -14.33
CA VAL A 408 5.84 4.39 -15.30
C VAL A 408 6.76 4.66 -16.49
N LEU A 409 8.04 4.93 -16.26
CA LEU A 409 9.02 5.14 -17.32
C LEU A 409 9.17 3.88 -18.20
N SER A 410 9.12 2.69 -17.61
CA SER A 410 9.21 1.42 -18.35
C SER A 410 7.94 1.14 -19.17
N ALA A 411 6.75 1.44 -18.61
CA ALA A 411 5.49 1.34 -19.32
C ALA A 411 5.41 2.30 -20.50
N ILE A 412 5.94 3.53 -20.34
CA ILE A 412 6.05 4.51 -21.43
C ILE A 412 7.02 4.01 -22.52
N ASP A 413 8.17 3.45 -22.16
CA ASP A 413 9.10 2.85 -23.13
C ASP A 413 8.43 1.77 -23.98
N HIS A 414 7.55 0.97 -23.38
CA HIS A 414 6.83 -0.08 -24.07
C HIS A 414 5.92 0.44 -25.18
N LEU A 415 5.47 1.71 -25.11
CA LEU A 415 4.62 2.33 -26.12
C LEU A 415 5.30 2.42 -27.50
N LYS A 416 6.63 2.39 -27.57
CA LYS A 416 7.38 2.37 -28.85
C LYS A 416 7.02 1.17 -29.73
N ASN A 417 6.51 0.10 -29.13
CA ASN A 417 6.16 -1.14 -29.83
C ASN A 417 4.80 -1.06 -30.54
N PHE A 418 4.05 0.06 -30.39
CA PHE A 418 2.76 0.27 -31.02
C PHE A 418 2.89 1.25 -32.19
N PRO A 419 2.47 0.86 -33.41
CA PRO A 419 2.65 1.68 -34.61
C PRO A 419 1.62 2.82 -34.71
N GLY A 420 0.48 2.69 -34.02
CA GLY A 420 -0.61 3.67 -34.08
C GLY A 420 -0.48 4.82 -33.08
N GLN A 421 -1.63 5.47 -32.85
CA GLN A 421 -1.79 6.55 -31.89
C GLN A 421 -1.54 6.04 -30.47
N LYS A 422 -0.83 6.84 -29.68
CA LYS A 422 -0.48 6.54 -28.29
C LYS A 422 -1.17 7.55 -27.40
N ILE A 423 -1.97 7.08 -26.46
CA ILE A 423 -2.65 7.91 -25.47
C ILE A 423 -2.17 7.51 -24.08
N PHE A 424 -1.78 8.49 -23.27
CA PHE A 424 -1.42 8.31 -21.87
C PHE A 424 -2.41 9.01 -20.96
N VAL A 425 -2.97 8.29 -19.99
CA VAL A 425 -3.93 8.83 -19.03
C VAL A 425 -3.42 8.58 -17.62
N SER A 426 -3.16 9.65 -16.87
CA SER A 426 -2.61 9.53 -15.51
C SER A 426 -3.03 10.66 -14.59
N ILE A 427 -2.78 10.45 -13.30
CA ILE A 427 -2.72 11.48 -12.28
C ILE A 427 -1.26 11.70 -11.85
N PRO A 428 -0.94 12.78 -11.12
CA PRO A 428 0.36 12.97 -10.49
C PRO A 428 0.76 11.78 -9.63
N LEU A 429 2.01 11.34 -9.79
CA LEU A 429 2.60 10.33 -8.92
C LEU A 429 2.69 10.89 -7.50
N ARG A 430 2.38 10.03 -6.53
CA ARG A 430 2.39 10.38 -5.10
C ARG A 430 3.71 9.97 -4.46
N GLU A 431 3.99 10.53 -3.28
CA GLU A 431 5.11 10.10 -2.42
C GLU A 431 6.51 10.31 -3.04
N LEU A 432 6.65 11.31 -3.92
CA LEU A 432 7.94 11.65 -4.58
C LEU A 432 8.80 12.65 -3.80
N GLY A 433 8.30 13.20 -2.69
CA GLY A 433 9.05 14.15 -1.89
C GLY A 433 9.56 15.36 -2.69
N GLY A 434 10.82 15.72 -2.49
CA GLY A 434 11.46 16.84 -3.19
C GLY A 434 11.77 16.58 -4.66
N HIS A 435 11.70 15.33 -5.13
CA HIS A 435 12.01 14.95 -6.50
C HIS A 435 10.79 14.98 -7.43
N ALA A 436 9.63 15.38 -6.91
CA ALA A 436 8.37 15.30 -7.65
C ALA A 436 8.43 16.05 -8.99
N GLU A 437 8.94 17.28 -9.01
CA GLU A 437 9.03 18.07 -10.24
C GLU A 437 9.96 17.42 -11.27
N THR A 438 11.18 17.06 -10.88
CA THR A 438 12.18 16.40 -11.75
C THR A 438 11.67 15.09 -12.34
N VAL A 439 10.99 14.25 -11.53
CA VAL A 439 10.44 12.98 -12.00
C VAL A 439 9.30 13.20 -13.00
N HIS A 440 8.41 14.16 -12.75
CA HIS A 440 7.33 14.46 -13.69
C HIS A 440 7.87 15.08 -14.99
N GLU A 441 8.90 15.93 -14.91
CA GLU A 441 9.59 16.47 -16.09
C GLU A 441 10.16 15.33 -16.95
N GLN A 442 10.87 14.37 -16.36
CA GLN A 442 11.38 13.19 -17.06
C GLN A 442 10.28 12.35 -17.72
N ILE A 443 9.15 12.17 -17.03
CA ILE A 443 7.97 11.47 -17.58
C ILE A 443 7.44 12.21 -18.81
N PHE A 444 7.24 13.53 -18.71
CA PHE A 444 6.71 14.33 -19.81
C PHE A 444 7.68 14.41 -21.00
N GLU A 445 8.98 14.55 -20.76
CA GLU A 445 10.00 14.54 -21.82
C GLU A 445 9.98 13.22 -22.61
N LYS A 446 9.78 12.10 -21.90
CA LYS A 446 9.72 10.78 -22.52
C LYS A 446 8.45 10.58 -23.34
N LEU A 447 7.30 11.06 -22.83
CA LEU A 447 6.04 11.08 -23.56
C LEU A 447 6.15 11.96 -24.82
N ALA A 448 6.83 13.10 -24.73
CA ALA A 448 7.05 14.01 -25.86
C ALA A 448 7.89 13.35 -26.96
N LYS A 449 8.97 12.63 -26.61
CA LYS A 449 9.81 11.88 -27.57
C LYS A 449 9.05 10.80 -28.34
N LEU A 450 7.98 10.27 -27.76
CA LEU A 450 7.13 9.24 -28.36
C LEU A 450 5.85 9.80 -28.99
N GLU A 451 5.72 11.14 -29.05
CA GLU A 451 4.56 11.86 -29.59
C GLU A 451 3.23 11.40 -28.98
N VAL A 452 3.24 11.16 -27.67
CA VAL A 452 2.08 10.63 -26.93
C VAL A 452 1.12 11.75 -26.58
N GLU A 453 -0.17 11.53 -26.86
CA GLU A 453 -1.24 12.43 -26.42
C GLU A 453 -1.58 12.15 -24.95
N VAL A 454 -1.51 13.18 -24.11
CA VAL A 454 -1.58 13.06 -22.65
C VAL A 454 -2.88 13.65 -22.11
N PHE A 455 -3.64 12.83 -21.37
CA PHE A 455 -4.81 13.25 -20.62
C PHE A 455 -4.52 13.19 -19.11
N TRP A 456 -4.50 14.36 -18.46
CA TRP A 456 -4.07 14.52 -17.08
C TRP A 456 -5.23 14.92 -16.17
N GLU A 457 -5.50 14.14 -15.11
CA GLU A 457 -6.73 14.28 -14.30
C GLU A 457 -6.67 15.39 -13.24
N LYS A 458 -5.48 15.81 -12.79
CA LYS A 458 -5.34 16.78 -11.69
C LYS A 458 -4.65 18.07 -12.11
N SER A 459 -4.74 19.11 -11.29
CA SER A 459 -4.07 20.38 -11.54
C SER A 459 -2.55 20.34 -11.27
N ASP A 460 -2.08 19.47 -10.37
CA ASP A 460 -0.66 19.41 -10.03
C ASP A 460 0.18 19.04 -11.26
N PHE A 461 1.30 19.74 -11.45
CA PHE A 461 2.22 19.58 -12.59
C PHE A 461 1.59 19.83 -13.98
N ALA A 462 0.36 20.35 -14.08
CA ALA A 462 -0.28 20.60 -15.37
C ALA A 462 0.44 21.67 -16.21
N GLU A 463 0.93 22.75 -15.58
CA GLU A 463 1.72 23.77 -16.26
C GLU A 463 3.06 23.22 -16.77
N LEU A 464 3.71 22.36 -15.98
CA LEU A 464 4.93 21.66 -16.38
C LEU A 464 4.66 20.73 -17.57
N GLY A 465 3.59 19.93 -17.51
CA GLY A 465 3.17 19.08 -18.62
C GLY A 465 2.89 19.87 -19.89
N LYS A 466 2.15 20.97 -19.79
CA LYS A 466 1.86 21.86 -20.92
C LYS A 466 3.11 22.51 -21.50
N LYS A 467 4.07 22.90 -20.66
CA LYS A 467 5.36 23.46 -21.10
C LYS A 467 6.17 22.44 -21.92
N VAL A 468 6.18 21.17 -21.52
CA VAL A 468 7.01 20.12 -22.14
C VAL A 468 6.33 19.50 -23.37
N LEU A 469 5.03 19.22 -23.29
CA LEU A 469 4.27 18.48 -24.32
C LEU A 469 3.48 19.40 -25.27
N GLY A 470 3.34 20.68 -24.95
CA GLY A 470 2.63 21.65 -25.79
C GLY A 470 1.18 21.27 -26.04
N GLU A 471 0.80 21.16 -27.32
CA GLU A 471 -0.56 20.85 -27.76
C GLU A 471 -1.00 19.41 -27.43
N ASN A 472 -0.05 18.51 -27.19
CA ASN A 472 -0.33 17.11 -26.85
C ASN A 472 -0.74 16.92 -25.38
N PHE A 473 -0.80 17.98 -24.56
CA PHE A 473 -1.19 17.89 -23.16
C PHE A 473 -2.59 18.47 -22.92
N HIS A 474 -3.48 17.62 -22.39
CA HIS A 474 -4.87 17.96 -22.12
C HIS A 474 -5.23 17.71 -20.66
N ARG A 475 -5.71 18.75 -19.97
CA ARG A 475 -6.30 18.59 -18.63
C ARG A 475 -7.72 18.03 -18.75
N LEU A 476 -7.99 16.89 -18.12
CA LEU A 476 -9.27 16.17 -18.27
C LEU A 476 -10.48 16.97 -17.80
N ASP A 477 -10.34 17.81 -16.76
CA ASP A 477 -11.44 18.62 -16.24
C ASP A 477 -12.10 19.50 -17.31
N ASN A 478 -11.31 19.99 -18.27
CA ASN A 478 -11.77 20.89 -19.33
C ASN A 478 -11.88 20.20 -20.70
N ASN A 479 -11.29 19.02 -20.86
CA ASN A 479 -11.16 18.32 -22.15
C ASN A 479 -11.78 16.93 -22.12
N PHE A 480 -12.78 16.70 -21.27
CA PHE A 480 -13.40 15.38 -21.14
C PHE A 480 -14.13 14.93 -22.41
N GLU A 481 -14.77 15.86 -23.13
CA GLU A 481 -15.43 15.55 -24.42
C GLU A 481 -14.41 15.17 -25.50
N LEU A 482 -13.28 15.89 -25.56
CA LEU A 482 -12.17 15.54 -26.45
C LEU A 482 -11.61 14.15 -26.12
N PHE A 483 -11.40 13.85 -24.84
CA PHE A 483 -10.99 12.53 -24.38
C PHE A 483 -11.95 11.44 -24.86
N GLU A 484 -13.26 11.62 -24.68
CA GLU A 484 -14.26 10.64 -25.15
C GLU A 484 -14.26 10.47 -26.66
N ALA A 485 -14.16 11.56 -27.42
CA ALA A 485 -14.09 11.51 -28.87
C ALA A 485 -12.86 10.73 -29.35
N LYS A 486 -11.70 10.97 -28.72
CA LYS A 486 -10.44 10.28 -29.02
C LYS A 486 -10.54 8.79 -28.74
N ILE A 487 -11.02 8.39 -27.55
CA ILE A 487 -11.20 6.97 -27.21
C ILE A 487 -12.14 6.26 -28.18
N LYS A 488 -13.21 6.91 -28.64
CA LYS A 488 -14.14 6.35 -29.65
C LYS A 488 -13.53 6.22 -31.05
N SER A 489 -12.52 7.02 -31.37
CA SER A 489 -11.85 7.03 -32.68
C SER A 489 -10.68 6.04 -32.81
N LEU A 490 -10.30 5.39 -31.71
CA LEU A 490 -9.18 4.44 -31.67
C LEU A 490 -9.46 3.21 -32.54
N LYS A 491 -8.41 2.75 -33.23
CA LYS A 491 -8.43 1.64 -34.18
C LYS A 491 -7.30 0.65 -33.91
N ALA A 492 -7.26 -0.42 -34.71
CA ALA A 492 -6.20 -1.41 -34.65
C ALA A 492 -4.80 -0.77 -34.76
N GLY A 493 -3.91 -1.18 -33.86
CA GLY A 493 -2.53 -0.65 -33.75
C GLY A 493 -2.37 0.56 -32.81
N ASP A 494 -3.47 1.20 -32.40
CA ASP A 494 -3.44 2.25 -31.39
C ASP A 494 -3.34 1.66 -29.97
N VAL A 495 -2.86 2.46 -29.02
CA VAL A 495 -2.67 2.06 -27.63
C VAL A 495 -3.08 3.15 -26.64
N VAL A 496 -3.72 2.74 -25.55
CA VAL A 496 -4.01 3.60 -24.39
C VAL A 496 -3.32 3.03 -23.17
N LEU A 497 -2.46 3.82 -22.54
CA LEU A 497 -1.84 3.50 -21.26
C LEU A 497 -2.54 4.26 -20.13
N LEU A 498 -3.17 3.50 -19.23
CA LEU A 498 -3.77 4.01 -18.00
C LEU A 498 -2.80 3.79 -16.84
N GLU A 499 -2.32 4.88 -16.25
CA GLU A 499 -1.39 4.86 -15.13
C GLU A 499 -2.01 5.45 -13.87
N SER A 500 -1.50 5.01 -12.72
CA SER A 500 -1.92 5.49 -11.40
C SER A 500 -3.41 5.22 -11.07
N LYS A 501 -3.83 5.56 -9.85
CA LYS A 501 -5.22 5.37 -9.39
C LYS A 501 -6.15 6.45 -9.97
N LEU A 502 -6.60 6.24 -11.20
CA LEU A 502 -7.55 7.07 -11.94
C LEU A 502 -8.96 7.03 -11.33
N SER A 503 -9.77 8.07 -11.58
CA SER A 503 -11.17 8.05 -11.14
C SER A 503 -12.04 7.05 -11.89
N GLN A 504 -13.13 6.64 -11.24
CA GLN A 504 -14.12 5.77 -11.85
C GLN A 504 -14.76 6.37 -13.11
N LYS A 505 -14.81 7.72 -13.20
CA LYS A 505 -15.29 8.46 -14.36
C LYS A 505 -14.47 8.12 -15.61
N VAL A 506 -13.14 8.09 -15.48
CA VAL A 506 -12.22 7.72 -16.57
C VAL A 506 -12.29 6.22 -16.84
N LEU A 507 -12.18 5.39 -15.81
CA LEU A 507 -12.13 3.93 -15.97
C LEU A 507 -13.39 3.34 -16.62
N ASN A 508 -14.55 3.93 -16.39
CA ASN A 508 -15.82 3.49 -16.98
C ASN A 508 -15.87 3.64 -18.51
N ARG A 509 -14.98 4.43 -19.14
CA ARG A 509 -14.90 4.54 -20.60
C ARG A 509 -14.20 3.37 -21.29
N PHE A 510 -13.60 2.49 -20.49
CA PHE A 510 -12.90 1.30 -20.94
C PHE A 510 -13.55 0.01 -20.45
N LYS A 511 -14.76 0.07 -19.90
CA LYS A 511 -15.60 -1.11 -19.66
C LYS A 511 -16.44 -1.32 -20.90
#